data_AF-A0A5C7J883-F1
#
_entry.id   AF-A0A5C7J883-F1
#
_cell.length_a   1.000
_cell.length_b   1.000
_cell.length_c   1.000
_cell.angle_alpha   90.00
_cell.angle_beta   90.00
_cell.angle_gamma   90.00
#
_symmetry.space_group_name_H-M   'P 1'
#
loop_
_entity.id
_entity.type
_entity.pdbx_description
1 polymer ?
#
loop_
_entity_poly.entity_id
_entity_poly.type
_entity_poly.pdbx_seq_one_letter_code
_entity_poly.pdbx_strand_id
1 'polypeptide(L)'
;MSNAVAGMTRGGELATIPQRQGNTELEATLRQMVSMNRELRRLRKAMSRQNRRSAIVNQAIVDAQNIIIEATVTGSTSQRSMERIGIGRRRWEWAVAFLRYAGVIAMRNHDWRVGLTWATDDPKEVLVLLNKAATELDDERGYKRLVTCRVKR
;
A
#
# COMPACT_ATOMS: atom_id res chain seq x y z
N MET A 1 63.50 -29.24 24.80
CA MET A 1 64.01 -27.91 25.21
C MET A 1 62.82 -27.07 25.65
N SER A 2 62.84 -26.73 26.93
CA SER A 2 62.16 -25.68 27.71
C SER A 2 60.77 -25.14 27.31
N ASN A 3 59.88 -25.36 28.26
CA ASN A 3 58.58 -24.77 28.55
C ASN A 3 58.58 -23.25 28.77
N ALA A 4 57.39 -22.68 28.46
CA ALA A 4 56.58 -21.73 29.21
C ALA A 4 57.13 -20.36 29.67
N VAL A 5 56.46 -19.31 29.18
CA VAL A 5 56.30 -17.98 29.80
C VAL A 5 54.81 -17.61 29.53
N ALA A 6 53.85 -17.65 30.47
CA ALA A 6 53.66 -16.92 31.74
C ALA A 6 53.42 -15.40 31.56
N GLY A 7 52.21 -14.93 31.91
CA GLY A 7 51.89 -13.51 32.11
C GLY A 7 50.64 -13.05 31.36
N MET A 8 49.45 -13.18 31.96
CA MET A 8 48.80 -12.17 32.82
C MET A 8 47.96 -11.14 32.05
N THR A 9 46.65 -11.38 32.09
CA THR A 9 45.59 -10.42 32.46
C THR A 9 45.70 -8.99 31.95
N ARG A 10 44.85 -8.62 30.97
CA ARG A 10 44.19 -7.32 30.97
C ARG A 10 42.71 -7.47 30.68
N GLY A 11 41.93 -7.11 31.71
CA GLY A 11 40.67 -6.39 31.64
C GLY A 11 39.71 -6.78 30.53
N GLY A 12 38.66 -7.51 30.91
CA GLY A 12 37.39 -7.42 30.20
C GLY A 12 36.87 -5.98 30.31
N GLU A 13 37.07 -5.19 29.27
CA GLU A 13 36.19 -4.08 28.95
C GLU A 13 35.09 -4.66 28.06
N LEU A 14 34.02 -5.12 28.71
CA LEU A 14 32.72 -5.18 28.06
C LEU A 14 32.42 -3.76 27.60
N ALA A 15 32.62 -3.51 26.30
CA ALA A 15 32.14 -2.32 25.63
C ALA A 15 30.68 -2.15 26.04
N THR A 16 30.43 -1.14 26.87
CA THR A 16 29.07 -0.75 27.24
C THR A 16 28.44 -0.22 25.97
N ILE A 17 27.73 -1.09 25.25
CA ILE A 17 26.87 -0.67 24.15
C ILE A 17 25.87 0.31 24.77
N PRO A 18 25.83 1.58 24.37
CA PRO A 18 24.85 2.51 24.91
C PRO A 18 23.45 1.98 24.56
N GLN A 19 22.73 1.48 25.57
CA GLN A 19 21.35 1.07 25.39
C GLN A 19 20.48 2.30 25.14
N ARG A 20 19.93 2.36 23.92
CA ARG A 20 18.52 2.67 23.63
C ARG A 20 17.88 3.82 24.41
N GLN A 21 18.31 5.06 24.17
CA GLN A 21 17.48 6.23 24.52
C GLN A 21 16.47 6.60 23.42
N GLY A 22 16.57 6.01 22.22
CA GLY A 22 15.61 6.21 21.11
C GLY A 22 14.36 5.30 21.13
N ASN A 23 14.20 4.44 22.16
CA ASN A 23 13.11 3.46 22.21
C ASN A 23 11.82 4.00 22.84
N THR A 24 11.89 4.99 23.72
CA THR A 24 10.72 5.43 24.50
C THR A 24 9.73 6.23 23.64
N GLU A 25 10.22 7.11 22.77
CA GLU A 25 9.39 7.86 21.81
C GLU A 25 8.79 6.94 20.75
N LEU A 26 9.57 5.99 20.24
CA LEU A 26 9.08 4.98 19.30
C LEU A 26 8.01 4.08 19.95
N GLU A 27 8.22 3.62 21.18
CA GLU A 27 7.23 2.82 21.91
C GLU A 27 5.96 3.62 22.24
N ALA A 28 6.09 4.90 22.59
CA ALA A 28 4.95 5.79 22.78
C ALA A 28 4.15 5.98 21.49
N THR A 29 4.85 6.15 20.36
CA THR A 29 4.26 6.28 19.02
C THR A 29 3.54 4.99 18.61
N LEU A 30 4.15 3.83 18.85
CA LEU A 30 3.55 2.52 18.57
C LEU A 30 2.30 2.28 19.44
N ARG A 31 2.31 2.68 20.72
CA ARG A 31 1.13 2.61 21.60
C ARG A 31 0.01 3.52 21.12
N GLN A 32 0.34 4.74 20.68
CA GLN A 32 -0.63 5.65 20.08
C GLN A 32 -1.23 5.08 18.79
N MET A 33 -0.41 4.49 17.92
CA MET A 33 -0.89 3.82 16.70
C MET A 33 -1.82 2.65 17.02
N VAL A 34 -1.51 1.84 18.02
CA VAL A 34 -2.37 0.73 18.46
C VAL A 34 -3.71 1.26 19.01
N SER A 35 -3.68 2.33 19.80
CA SER A 35 -4.87 3.00 20.32
C SER A 35 -5.77 3.55 19.20
N MET A 36 -5.18 4.31 18.27
CA MET A 36 -5.89 4.86 17.11
C MET A 36 -6.48 3.74 16.22
N ASN A 37 -5.75 2.65 16.02
CA ASN A 37 -6.25 1.51 15.25
C ASN A 37 -7.43 0.80 15.93
N ARG A 38 -7.45 0.74 17.26
CA ARG A 38 -8.61 0.22 18.02
C ARG A 38 -9.82 1.14 17.86
N GLU A 39 -9.62 2.44 17.93
CA GLU A 39 -10.69 3.43 17.77
C GLU A 39 -11.25 3.43 16.35
N LEU A 40 -10.39 3.37 15.33
CA LEU A 40 -10.81 3.20 13.92
C LEU A 40 -11.64 1.93 13.71
N ARG A 41 -11.26 0.81 14.35
CA ARG A 41 -12.04 -0.44 14.28
C ARG A 41 -13.40 -0.29 14.98
N ARG A 42 -13.46 0.42 16.11
CA ARG A 42 -14.70 0.68 16.85
C ARG A 42 -15.65 1.57 16.03
N LEU A 43 -15.16 2.68 15.49
CA LEU A 43 -15.92 3.59 14.65
C LEU A 43 -16.45 2.88 13.39
N ARG A 44 -15.60 2.09 12.71
CA ARG A 44 -16.03 1.26 11.57
C ARG A 44 -17.11 0.23 11.93
N LYS A 45 -17.08 -0.33 13.15
CA LYS A 45 -18.12 -1.25 13.63
C LYS A 45 -19.43 -0.52 13.95
N ALA A 46 -19.34 0.69 14.51
CA ALA A 46 -20.47 1.53 14.90
C ALA A 46 -21.17 2.22 13.72
N MET A 47 -20.49 2.39 12.59
CA MET A 47 -21.11 2.89 11.36
C MET A 47 -22.15 1.89 10.82
N SER A 48 -23.31 2.42 10.42
CA SER A 48 -24.41 1.66 9.80
C SER A 48 -23.91 0.89 8.57
N ARG A 49 -24.54 -0.25 8.24
CA ARG A 49 -24.17 -1.06 7.07
C ARG A 49 -24.17 -0.26 5.75
N GLN A 50 -24.96 0.80 5.65
CA GLN A 50 -24.99 1.74 4.52
C GLN A 50 -23.76 2.64 4.44
N ASN A 51 -23.18 3.04 5.59
CA ASN A 51 -21.97 3.87 5.65
C ASN A 51 -20.68 3.03 5.73
N ARG A 52 -20.78 1.69 5.83
CA ARG A 52 -19.59 0.84 5.86
C ARG A 52 -18.89 0.92 4.52
N ARG A 53 -17.80 1.67 4.50
CA ARG A 53 -16.95 1.79 3.33
C ARG A 53 -16.63 0.41 2.75
N SER A 54 -16.87 0.20 1.45
CA SER A 54 -16.53 -1.07 0.83
C SER A 54 -15.02 -1.25 0.96
N ALA A 55 -14.60 -2.21 1.80
CA ALA A 55 -13.19 -2.49 2.03
C ALA A 55 -12.45 -2.78 0.71
N ILE A 56 -13.16 -3.33 -0.28
CA ILE A 56 -12.65 -3.58 -1.62
C ILE A 56 -12.36 -2.27 -2.37
N VAL A 57 -13.25 -1.27 -2.29
CA VAL A 57 -13.06 0.01 -2.98
C VAL A 57 -11.91 0.79 -2.35
N ASN A 58 -11.86 0.86 -1.02
CA ASN A 58 -10.73 1.51 -0.32
C ASN A 58 -9.39 0.85 -0.68
N GLN A 59 -9.37 -0.48 -0.70
CA GLN A 59 -8.17 -1.22 -1.08
C GLN A 59 -7.80 -0.99 -2.55
N ALA A 60 -8.78 -0.91 -3.45
CA ALA A 60 -8.56 -0.62 -4.86
C ALA A 60 -7.96 0.77 -5.08
N ILE A 61 -8.39 1.77 -4.32
CA ILE A 61 -7.83 3.14 -4.36
C ILE A 61 -6.35 3.12 -3.96
N VAL A 62 -6.02 2.48 -2.83
CA VAL A 62 -4.64 2.35 -2.34
C VAL A 62 -3.77 1.58 -3.34
N ASP A 63 -4.30 0.47 -3.87
CA ASP A 63 -3.56 -0.35 -4.83
C ASP A 63 -3.35 0.39 -6.17
N ALA A 64 -4.30 1.22 -6.60
CA ALA A 64 -4.15 2.06 -7.79
C ALA A 64 -3.07 3.13 -7.60
N GLN A 65 -2.99 3.76 -6.43
CA GLN A 65 -1.90 4.69 -6.10
C GLN A 65 -0.55 3.99 -6.15
N ASN A 66 -0.44 2.77 -5.59
CA ASN A 66 0.79 1.99 -5.67
C ASN A 66 1.18 1.63 -7.11
N ILE A 67 0.21 1.28 -7.96
CA ILE A 67 0.46 1.02 -9.39
C ILE A 67 1.00 2.27 -10.09
N ILE A 68 0.48 3.46 -9.78
CA ILE A 68 0.96 4.72 -10.36
C ILE A 68 2.39 5.02 -9.91
N ILE A 69 2.68 4.85 -8.62
CA ILE A 69 4.04 5.02 -8.09
C ILE A 69 5.00 4.05 -8.78
N GLU A 70 4.61 2.78 -8.94
CA GLU A 70 5.46 1.80 -9.61
C GLU A 70 5.64 2.14 -11.11
N ALA A 71 4.60 2.67 -11.76
CA ALA A 71 4.69 3.15 -13.13
C ALA A 71 5.69 4.30 -13.30
N THR A 72 5.76 5.22 -12.34
CA THR A 72 6.71 6.35 -12.40
C THR A 72 8.13 5.95 -12.03
N VAL A 73 8.31 4.94 -11.16
CA VAL A 73 9.64 4.49 -10.72
C VAL A 73 10.27 3.49 -11.68
N THR A 74 9.52 2.47 -12.12
CA THR A 74 10.06 1.36 -12.92
C THR A 74 9.45 1.23 -14.31
N GLY A 75 8.36 1.95 -14.60
CA GLY A 75 7.61 1.82 -15.85
C GLY A 75 6.80 0.51 -15.96
N SER A 76 6.88 -0.38 -14.97
CA SER A 76 6.27 -1.70 -15.05
C SER A 76 4.96 -1.76 -14.29
N THR A 77 3.85 -1.98 -15.00
CA THR A 77 2.49 -2.02 -14.40
C THR A 77 1.76 -3.34 -14.63
N SER A 78 2.47 -4.33 -15.20
CA SER A 78 1.92 -5.65 -15.47
C SER A 78 1.46 -6.33 -14.19
N GLN A 79 0.48 -7.22 -14.30
CA GLN A 79 -0.03 -7.97 -13.15
C GLN A 79 1.08 -8.76 -12.43
N ARG A 80 2.05 -9.33 -13.17
CA ARG A 80 3.20 -10.05 -12.58
C ARG A 80 4.17 -9.12 -11.86
N SER A 81 4.39 -7.91 -12.37
CA SER A 81 5.24 -6.93 -11.70
C SER A 81 4.61 -6.49 -10.37
N MET A 82 3.29 -6.29 -10.36
CA MET A 82 2.54 -5.91 -9.17
C MET A 82 2.50 -7.02 -8.10
N GLU A 83 2.56 -8.30 -8.50
CA GLU A 83 2.68 -9.40 -7.54
C GLU A 83 4.00 -9.35 -6.74
N ARG A 84 5.09 -8.83 -7.32
CA ARG A 84 6.39 -8.70 -6.63
C ARG A 84 6.34 -7.68 -5.49
N ILE A 85 5.47 -6.68 -5.59
CA ILE A 85 5.22 -5.68 -4.55
C ILE A 85 4.04 -6.05 -3.64
N GLY A 86 3.55 -7.29 -3.71
CA GLY A 86 2.51 -7.80 -2.82
C GLY A 86 1.07 -7.48 -3.22
N ILE A 87 0.83 -7.01 -4.45
CA ILE A 87 -0.52 -6.82 -5.00
C ILE A 87 -0.91 -8.09 -5.77
N GLY A 88 -1.65 -8.98 -5.11
CA GLY A 88 -2.16 -10.20 -5.75
C GLY A 88 -3.15 -9.91 -6.89
N ARG A 89 -3.29 -10.85 -7.81
CA ARG A 89 -4.15 -10.73 -9.01
C ARG A 89 -5.49 -10.05 -8.80
N ARG A 90 -6.29 -10.50 -7.82
CA ARG A 90 -7.64 -9.95 -7.60
C ARG A 90 -7.60 -8.48 -7.19
N ARG A 91 -6.63 -8.10 -6.36
CA ARG A 91 -6.40 -6.71 -5.94
C ARG A 91 -5.97 -5.84 -7.11
N TRP A 92 -5.10 -6.37 -7.95
CA TRP A 92 -4.70 -5.74 -9.21
C TRP A 92 -5.91 -5.49 -10.13
N GLU A 93 -6.78 -6.48 -10.33
CA GLU A 93 -7.99 -6.33 -11.15
C GLU A 93 -8.93 -5.21 -10.63
N TRP A 94 -9.08 -5.07 -9.31
CA TRP A 94 -9.86 -3.99 -8.71
C TRP A 94 -9.20 -2.62 -8.86
N ALA A 95 -7.89 -2.54 -8.67
CA ALA A 95 -7.13 -1.32 -8.85
C ALA A 95 -7.22 -0.82 -10.30
N VAL A 96 -7.08 -1.72 -11.27
CA VAL A 96 -7.25 -1.43 -12.70
C VAL A 96 -8.67 -0.99 -13.02
N ALA A 97 -9.68 -1.63 -12.43
CA ALA A 97 -11.06 -1.18 -12.59
C ALA A 97 -11.28 0.25 -12.05
N PHE A 98 -10.65 0.59 -10.93
CA PHE A 98 -10.68 1.95 -10.39
C PHE A 98 -9.93 2.95 -11.29
N LEU A 99 -8.76 2.59 -11.80
CA LEU A 99 -8.00 3.42 -12.75
C LEU A 99 -8.80 3.69 -14.05
N ARG A 100 -9.53 2.68 -14.55
CA ARG A 100 -10.45 2.84 -15.70
C ARG A 100 -11.62 3.75 -15.36
N TYR A 101 -12.21 3.56 -14.17
CA TYR A 101 -13.30 4.42 -13.69
C TYR A 101 -12.84 5.88 -13.59
N ALA A 102 -11.63 6.12 -13.10
CA ALA A 102 -11.03 7.45 -13.02
C ALA A 102 -10.65 8.05 -14.39
N GLY A 103 -10.73 7.28 -15.49
CA GLY A 103 -10.35 7.74 -16.83
C GLY A 103 -8.85 7.86 -17.04
N VAL A 104 -8.03 7.31 -16.13
CA VAL A 104 -6.57 7.40 -16.15
C VAL A 104 -5.95 6.38 -17.11
N ILE A 105 -6.65 5.28 -17.37
CA ILE A 105 -6.22 4.24 -18.31
C ILE A 105 -7.35 3.88 -19.27
N ALA A 106 -6.98 3.41 -20.47
CA ALA A 106 -7.95 3.08 -21.50
C ALA A 106 -8.92 1.95 -21.07
N MET A 107 -10.22 2.13 -21.37
CA MET A 107 -11.26 1.13 -21.11
C MET A 107 -11.07 -0.16 -21.94
N ARG A 108 -10.60 -0.03 -23.19
CA ARG A 108 -10.56 -1.13 -24.16
C ARG A 108 -9.27 -1.96 -24.13
N ASN A 109 -8.20 -1.45 -23.51
CA ASN A 109 -6.94 -2.19 -23.52
C ASN A 109 -6.87 -3.14 -22.31
N HIS A 110 -6.91 -4.44 -22.63
CA HIS A 110 -6.95 -5.52 -21.64
C HIS A 110 -5.59 -6.22 -21.48
N ASP A 111 -4.49 -5.64 -21.98
CA ASP A 111 -3.16 -6.26 -21.96
C ASP A 111 -2.52 -6.28 -20.57
N TRP A 112 -3.09 -7.11 -19.70
CA TRP A 112 -2.67 -7.37 -18.33
C TRP A 112 -1.23 -7.91 -18.22
N ARG A 113 -0.68 -8.44 -19.31
CA ARG A 113 0.70 -8.95 -19.40
C ARG A 113 1.73 -7.88 -19.72
N VAL A 114 1.40 -6.94 -20.60
CA VAL A 114 2.37 -5.98 -21.16
C VAL A 114 2.43 -4.72 -20.31
N GLY A 115 1.30 -4.35 -19.68
CA GLY A 115 1.20 -3.17 -18.83
C GLY A 115 -0.06 -2.37 -19.14
N LEU A 116 -0.29 -1.33 -18.34
CA LEU A 116 -1.41 -0.42 -18.50
C LEU A 116 -1.06 0.66 -19.52
N THR A 117 -2.03 0.98 -20.38
CA THR A 117 -1.94 2.13 -21.29
C THR A 117 -2.55 3.34 -20.61
N TRP A 118 -1.70 4.32 -20.32
CA TRP A 118 -2.08 5.59 -19.71
C TRP A 118 -2.81 6.48 -20.72
N ALA A 119 -3.87 7.14 -20.26
CA ALA A 119 -4.62 8.10 -21.06
C ALA A 119 -3.99 9.51 -21.02
N THR A 120 -3.22 9.79 -19.96
CA THR A 120 -2.48 11.02 -19.75
C THR A 120 -1.11 10.70 -19.16
N ASP A 121 -0.11 11.49 -19.55
CA ASP A 121 1.26 11.39 -19.06
C ASP A 121 1.57 12.42 -17.96
N ASP A 122 0.64 13.34 -17.65
CA ASP A 122 0.82 14.34 -16.57
C ASP A 122 0.46 13.74 -15.19
N PRO A 123 1.43 13.56 -14.28
CA PRO A 123 1.16 13.03 -12.95
C PRO A 123 0.19 13.88 -12.13
N LYS A 124 0.13 15.19 -12.36
CA LYS A 124 -0.80 16.08 -11.64
C LYS A 124 -2.24 15.81 -12.06
N GLU A 125 -2.47 15.68 -13.36
CA GLU A 125 -3.78 15.33 -13.91
C GLU A 125 -4.25 13.96 -13.41
N VAL A 126 -3.36 12.97 -13.39
CA VAL A 126 -3.65 11.63 -12.83
C VAL A 126 -4.14 11.72 -11.39
N LEU A 127 -3.46 12.49 -10.53
CA LEU A 127 -3.84 12.65 -9.12
C LEU A 127 -5.20 13.36 -8.97
N VAL A 128 -5.47 14.38 -9.78
CA VAL A 128 -6.77 15.07 -9.79
C VAL A 128 -7.90 14.11 -10.17
N LEU A 129 -7.71 13.32 -11.22
CA LEU A 129 -8.68 12.33 -11.69
C LEU A 129 -8.96 11.24 -10.64
N LEU A 130 -7.91 10.73 -9.98
CA LEU A 130 -8.07 9.76 -8.90
C LEU A 130 -8.85 10.31 -7.71
N ASN A 131 -8.52 11.52 -7.27
CA ASN A 131 -9.19 12.13 -6.12
C ASN A 131 -10.66 12.38 -6.43
N LYS A 132 -10.96 12.91 -7.63
CA LYS A 132 -12.34 13.05 -8.10
C LYS A 132 -13.09 11.72 -8.10
N ALA A 133 -12.49 10.67 -8.68
CA ALA A 133 -13.08 9.34 -8.74
C ALA A 133 -13.30 8.72 -7.35
N ALA A 134 -12.37 8.91 -6.42
CA ALA A 134 -12.49 8.44 -5.04
C ALA A 134 -13.64 9.14 -4.31
N THR A 135 -13.77 10.46 -4.47
CA THR A 135 -14.89 11.24 -3.91
C THR A 135 -16.23 10.82 -4.50
N GLU A 136 -16.31 10.61 -5.82
CA GLU A 136 -17.54 10.15 -6.48
C GLU A 136 -17.97 8.73 -6.06
N LEU A 137 -17.03 7.88 -5.67
CA LEU A 137 -17.31 6.54 -5.14
C LEU A 137 -17.76 6.57 -3.67
N ASP A 138 -17.53 7.67 -2.96
CA ASP A 138 -17.87 7.87 -1.54
C ASP A 138 -19.14 8.74 -1.35
N ASP A 139 -20.04 8.75 -2.35
CA ASP A 139 -21.29 9.51 -2.33
C ASP A 139 -22.22 9.08 -1.16
N GLU A 140 -23.02 10.02 -0.64
CA GLU A 140 -23.89 9.86 0.55
C GLU A 140 -24.94 8.74 0.40
N ARG A 141 -25.19 8.31 -0.84
CA ARG A 141 -26.12 7.22 -1.20
C ARG A 141 -25.48 5.82 -1.16
N GLY A 142 -24.17 5.73 -0.91
CA GLY A 142 -23.39 4.50 -0.88
C GLY A 142 -22.52 4.28 -2.14
N TYR A 143 -21.82 3.14 -2.20
CA TYR A 143 -20.81 2.85 -3.24
C TYR A 143 -21.41 2.55 -4.61
N LYS A 144 -20.94 3.25 -5.65
CA LYS A 144 -21.08 2.79 -7.05
C LYS A 144 -20.22 1.53 -7.25
N ARG A 145 -20.78 0.49 -7.87
CA ARG A 145 -20.06 -0.75 -8.14
C ARG A 145 -19.00 -0.53 -9.21
N LEU A 146 -17.74 -0.74 -8.84
CA LEU A 146 -16.68 -0.97 -9.82
C LEU A 146 -16.99 -2.28 -10.58
N VAL A 147 -17.11 -2.20 -11.90
CA VAL A 147 -17.33 -3.38 -12.74
C VAL A 147 -15.96 -3.92 -13.14
N THR A 148 -15.57 -5.05 -12.58
CA THR A 148 -14.38 -5.74 -13.07
C THR A 148 -14.71 -6.50 -14.34
N CYS A 149 -13.90 -6.32 -15.37
CA CYS A 149 -13.99 -7.11 -16.60
C CYS A 149 -13.54 -8.53 -16.25
N ARG A 150 -14.48 -9.44 -15.95
CA ARG A 150 -14.14 -10.87 -15.82
C ARG A 150 -13.69 -11.37 -17.19
N VAL A 151 -12.41 -11.70 -17.31
CA VAL A 151 -11.91 -12.50 -18.43
C VAL A 151 -12.55 -13.89 -18.29
N LYS A 152 -13.48 -14.23 -19.19
CA LYS A 152 -13.91 -15.62 -19.36
C LYS A 152 -12.66 -16.42 -19.74
N ARG A 153 -12.33 -17.42 -18.94
CA ARG A 153 -11.27 -18.39 -19.27
C ARG A 153 -11.70 -19.22 -20.47
#